data_AF-A0A0N0UZC6-F1
#
_entry.id   AF-A0A0N0UZC6-F1
#
_cell.length_a   1.000
_cell.length_b   1.000
_cell.length_c   1.000
_cell.angle_alpha   90.00
_cell.angle_beta   90.00
_cell.angle_gamma   90.00
#
_symmetry.space_group_name_H-M   'P 1'
#
loop_
_entity.id
_entity.type
_entity.pdbx_description
1 polymer ?
#
loop_
_entity_poly.entity_id
_entity_poly.type
_entity_poly.pdbx_seq_one_letter_code
_entity_poly.pdbx_strand_id
1 'polypeptide(L)'
;MRGKVKLYIKNFGPIKEVEFNIQKSFIGIFGKNNSGKSYSISVIYLLIKHINNLDNDLEHIIAKLRKKNGIYRSLKNDYQKKNNNTKILMEQFFKDAFSEILTEKLTNSFFATFNDLNNLKNKSSKEQPEIILKTNHL
;
A
#
# COMPACT_ATOMS: atom_id res chain seq x y z
N MET A 1 10.17 -21.84 -5.79
CA MET A 1 8.71 -21.56 -5.90
C MET A 1 8.46 -20.19 -5.27
N ARG A 2 7.84 -19.24 -5.98
CA ARG A 2 7.50 -17.93 -5.38
C ARG A 2 6.32 -18.10 -4.43
N GLY A 3 6.43 -17.61 -3.19
CA GLY A 3 5.38 -17.71 -2.17
C GLY A 3 4.08 -17.04 -2.62
N LYS A 4 2.93 -17.57 -2.21
CA LYS A 4 1.60 -17.02 -2.58
C LYS A 4 1.38 -15.69 -1.85
N VAL A 5 1.06 -14.63 -2.59
CA VAL A 5 0.67 -13.34 -2.02
C VAL A 5 -0.85 -13.16 -2.13
N LYS A 6 -1.48 -12.96 -0.97
CA LYS A 6 -2.93 -12.80 -0.86
C LYS A 6 -3.26 -11.42 -0.30
N LEU A 7 -4.22 -10.75 -0.92
CA LEU A 7 -4.79 -9.50 -0.47
C LEU A 7 -6.20 -9.75 0.07
N TYR A 8 -6.46 -9.30 1.28
CA TYR A 8 -7.79 -9.32 1.90
C TYR A 8 -8.31 -7.90 2.01
N ILE A 9 -9.57 -7.69 1.63
CA ILE A 9 -10.29 -6.44 1.87
C ILE A 9 -11.48 -6.78 2.75
N LYS A 10 -11.55 -6.17 3.93
CA LYS A 10 -12.60 -6.40 4.92
C LYS A 10 -13.27 -5.09 5.27
N ASN A 11 -14.57 -5.17 5.53
CA ASN A 11 -15.37 -4.05 6.04
C ASN A 11 -15.21 -2.74 5.25
N PHE A 12 -15.12 -2.83 3.92
CA PHE A 12 -14.84 -1.70 3.05
C PHE A 12 -16.08 -1.35 2.20
N GLY A 13 -16.78 -0.27 2.54
CA GLY A 13 -18.03 0.13 1.90
C GLY A 13 -19.06 -1.01 1.94
N PRO A 14 -19.53 -1.54 0.79
CA PRO A 14 -20.45 -2.69 0.75
C PRO A 14 -19.76 -4.06 0.88
N ILE A 15 -18.43 -4.10 0.99
CA ILE A 15 -17.65 -5.34 1.10
C ILE A 15 -17.58 -5.76 2.56
N LYS A 16 -18.08 -6.97 2.87
CA LYS A 16 -17.82 -7.62 4.17
C LYS A 16 -16.42 -8.22 4.19
N GLU A 17 -16.12 -9.10 3.25
CA GLU A 17 -14.80 -9.72 3.08
C GLU A 17 -14.63 -10.19 1.63
N VAL A 18 -13.44 -10.01 1.08
CA VAL A 18 -13.01 -10.58 -0.20
C VAL A 18 -11.51 -10.89 -0.18
N GLU A 19 -11.12 -11.97 -0.86
CA GLU A 19 -9.73 -12.43 -1.00
C GLU A 19 -9.30 -12.38 -2.46
N PHE A 20 -8.11 -11.84 -2.70
CA PHE A 20 -7.46 -11.82 -4.01
C PHE A 20 -6.09 -12.49 -3.96
N ASN A 21 -5.83 -13.36 -4.93
CA ASN A 21 -4.47 -13.79 -5.23
C ASN A 21 -3.89 -12.86 -6.31
N ILE A 22 -3.10 -11.88 -5.87
CA ILE A 22 -2.58 -10.81 -6.73
C ILE A 22 -1.46 -11.27 -7.67
N GLN A 23 -1.00 -12.51 -7.56
CA GLN A 23 0.00 -13.08 -8.47
C GLN A 23 -0.61 -13.73 -9.71
N LYS A 24 -1.94 -13.87 -9.75
CA LYS A 24 -2.62 -14.39 -10.94
C LYS A 24 -2.65 -13.29 -12.01
N SER A 25 -2.39 -13.69 -13.26
CA SER A 25 -2.53 -12.82 -14.43
C SER A 25 -3.97 -12.39 -14.72
N PHE A 26 -4.95 -13.08 -14.12
CA PHE A 26 -6.36 -12.78 -14.26
C PHE A 26 -7.07 -12.89 -12.90
N ILE A 27 -7.87 -11.87 -12.56
CA ILE A 27 -8.67 -11.80 -11.35
C ILE A 27 -10.14 -11.60 -11.77
N GLY A 28 -10.97 -12.59 -11.49
CA GLY A 28 -12.42 -12.50 -11.67
C GLY A 28 -13.14 -12.27 -10.34
N ILE A 29 -14.15 -11.41 -10.32
CA ILE A 29 -15.00 -11.15 -9.15
C ILE A 29 -16.43 -11.54 -9.50
N PHE A 30 -16.95 -12.56 -8.82
CA PHE A 30 -18.31 -13.08 -9.06
C PHE A 30 -19.18 -12.91 -7.81
N GLY A 31 -20.48 -12.69 -8.02
CA GLY A 31 -21.45 -12.56 -6.93
C GLY A 31 -22.67 -11.73 -7.31
N LYS A 32 -23.75 -11.82 -6.52
CA LYS A 32 -25.01 -11.09 -6.76
C LYS A 32 -24.91 -9.58 -6.46
N ASN A 33 -24.05 -9.18 -5.53
CA ASN A 33 -23.89 -7.79 -5.15
C ASN A 33 -23.09 -7.01 -6.20
N ASN A 34 -23.71 -6.09 -6.94
CA ASN A 34 -23.04 -5.29 -7.96
C ASN A 34 -22.10 -4.24 -7.37
N SER A 35 -22.51 -3.52 -6.31
CA SER A 35 -21.69 -2.50 -5.69
C SER A 35 -20.43 -3.09 -5.02
N GLY A 36 -20.56 -4.26 -4.39
CA GLY A 36 -19.42 -5.00 -3.83
C GLY A 36 -18.34 -5.34 -4.87
N LYS A 37 -18.75 -5.72 -6.09
CA LYS A 37 -17.82 -6.00 -7.20
C LYS A 37 -17.09 -4.73 -7.65
N SER A 38 -17.82 -3.64 -7.89
CA SER A 38 -17.24 -2.36 -8.29
C SER A 38 -16.30 -1.77 -7.23
N TYR A 39 -16.66 -1.86 -5.94
CA TYR A 39 -15.76 -1.43 -4.87
C TYR A 39 -14.49 -2.27 -4.82
N SER A 40 -14.63 -3.59 -4.98
CA SER A 40 -13.50 -4.52 -4.92
C SER A 40 -12.50 -4.24 -6.04
N ILE A 41 -12.97 -4.06 -7.28
CA ILE A 41 -12.09 -3.76 -8.41
C ILE A 41 -11.42 -2.40 -8.24
N SER A 42 -12.14 -1.38 -7.75
CA SER A 42 -11.58 -0.05 -7.49
C SER A 42 -10.47 -0.08 -6.45
N VAL A 43 -10.67 -0.78 -5.32
CA VAL A 43 -9.64 -0.89 -4.27
C VAL A 43 -8.40 -1.59 -4.79
N ILE A 44 -8.55 -2.75 -5.46
CA ILE A 44 -7.41 -3.48 -6.04
C ILE A 44 -6.66 -2.60 -7.04
N TYR A 45 -7.39 -1.96 -7.96
CA TYR A 45 -6.79 -1.11 -8.97
C TYR A 45 -5.96 0.01 -8.35
N LEU A 46 -6.51 0.71 -7.35
CA LEU A 46 -5.81 1.80 -6.67
C LEU A 46 -4.57 1.30 -5.93
N LEU A 47 -4.65 0.17 -5.23
CA LEU A 47 -3.50 -0.43 -4.56
C LEU A 47 -2.39 -0.77 -5.57
N ILE A 48 -2.72 -1.48 -6.66
CA ILE A 48 -1.74 -1.85 -7.69
C ILE A 48 -1.17 -0.61 -8.38
N LYS A 49 -2.02 0.37 -8.72
CA LYS A 49 -1.60 1.62 -9.36
C LYS A 49 -0.56 2.33 -8.51
N HIS A 50 -0.81 2.51 -7.22
CA HIS A 50 0.13 3.22 -6.36
C HIS A 50 1.37 2.39 -6.10
N ILE A 51 1.23 1.07 -5.90
CA ILE A 51 2.39 0.19 -5.73
C ILE A 51 3.32 0.25 -6.95
N ASN A 52 2.77 0.19 -8.16
CA ASN A 52 3.57 0.24 -9.38
C ASN A 52 4.21 1.62 -9.64
N ASN A 53 3.71 2.69 -9.01
CA ASN A 53 4.27 4.03 -9.14
C ASN A 53 5.24 4.40 -8.01
N LEU A 54 5.44 3.50 -7.04
CA LEU A 54 6.31 3.75 -5.88
C LEU A 54 7.76 4.05 -6.25
N ASP A 55 8.31 3.42 -7.29
CA ASP A 55 9.71 3.60 -7.67
C ASP A 55 9.99 5.05 -8.09
N ASN A 56 9.10 5.64 -8.89
CA ASN A 56 9.19 7.04 -9.30
C ASN A 56 9.04 8.00 -8.12
N ASP A 57 8.23 7.61 -7.13
CA ASP A 57 8.04 8.41 -5.92
C ASP A 57 9.28 8.37 -5.02
N LEU A 58 9.87 7.19 -4.84
CA LEU A 58 11.11 6.99 -4.07
C LEU A 58 12.26 7.83 -4.60
N GLU A 59 12.44 7.90 -5.92
CA GLU A 59 13.45 8.78 -6.51
C GLU A 59 13.20 10.26 -6.19
N HIS A 60 11.94 10.70 -6.30
CA HIS A 60 11.56 12.07 -5.98
C HIS A 60 11.72 12.40 -4.49
N ILE A 61 11.42 11.46 -3.61
CA ILE A 61 11.59 11.57 -2.16
C ILE A 61 13.07 11.68 -1.81
N ILE A 62 13.88 10.77 -2.34
CA ILE A 62 15.33 10.79 -2.16
C ILE A 62 15.89 12.13 -2.66
N ALA A 63 15.40 12.65 -3.79
CA ALA A 63 15.81 13.95 -4.31
C ALA A 63 15.38 15.12 -3.42
N LYS A 64 14.14 15.12 -2.90
CA LYS A 64 13.65 16.14 -1.94
C LYS A 64 14.41 16.10 -0.62
N LEU A 65 14.65 14.91 -0.07
CA LEU A 65 15.43 14.72 1.16
C LEU A 65 16.89 15.15 0.98
N ARG A 66 17.52 14.81 -0.15
CA ARG A 66 18.87 15.28 -0.52
C ARG A 66 18.95 16.80 -0.62
N LYS A 67 17.92 17.47 -1.14
CA LYS A 67 17.86 18.93 -1.20
C LYS A 67 17.61 19.58 0.16
N LYS A 68 16.83 18.93 1.03
CA LYS A 68 16.41 19.50 2.31
C LYS A 68 17.42 19.28 3.45
N ASN A 69 18.32 18.29 3.36
CA ASN A 69 19.38 18.05 4.34
C ASN A 69 20.61 17.35 3.74
N GLY A 70 21.82 17.83 4.07
CA GLY A 70 23.11 17.18 3.74
C GLY A 70 23.34 15.79 4.36
N ILE A 71 22.39 15.34 5.18
CA ILE A 71 22.34 14.06 5.93
C ILE A 71 22.45 12.83 4.99
N TYR A 72 22.00 12.93 3.75
CA TYR A 72 22.10 11.80 2.81
C TYR A 72 23.55 11.44 2.48
N ARG A 73 24.48 12.41 2.52
CA ARG A 73 25.90 12.20 2.17
C ARG A 73 26.66 11.49 3.29
N SER A 74 26.32 11.72 4.56
CA SER A 74 26.91 10.98 5.69
C SER A 74 26.34 9.56 5.78
N LEU A 75 25.03 9.40 5.66
CA LEU A 75 24.38 8.09 5.77
C LEU A 75 24.77 7.11 4.64
N LYS A 76 24.99 7.59 3.42
CA LYS A 76 25.46 6.75 2.31
C LYS A 76 26.88 6.21 2.55
N ASN A 77 27.76 7.02 3.15
CA ASN A 77 29.13 6.63 3.46
C ASN A 77 29.18 5.63 4.64
N ASP A 78 28.27 5.77 5.61
CA ASP A 78 28.17 4.86 6.76
C ASP A 78 27.48 3.54 6.41
N TYR A 79 26.51 3.55 5.49
CA TYR A 79 25.90 2.33 4.94
C TYR A 79 26.92 1.49 4.16
N GLN A 80 27.77 2.14 3.36
CA GLN A 80 28.87 1.45 2.65
C GLN A 80 29.92 0.84 3.59
N LYS A 81 30.01 1.30 4.85
CA LYS A 81 30.88 0.75 5.91
C LYS A 81 30.31 -0.47 6.65
N LYS A 82 29.17 -1.04 6.25
CA LYS A 82 28.58 -2.27 6.83
C LYS A 82 28.38 -2.25 8.37
N ASN A 83 28.15 -1.08 8.98
CA ASN A 83 27.74 -1.05 10.38
C ASN A 83 26.25 -1.45 10.48
N ASN A 84 25.96 -2.54 11.19
CA ASN A 84 24.61 -3.12 11.31
C ASN A 84 23.59 -2.12 11.87
N ASN A 85 24.00 -1.22 12.77
CA ASN A 85 23.10 -0.22 13.36
C ASN A 85 22.63 0.80 12.32
N THR A 86 23.51 1.21 11.39
CA THR A 86 23.18 2.15 10.33
C THR A 86 22.23 1.54 9.30
N LYS A 87 22.37 0.24 9.02
CA LYS A 87 21.46 -0.50 8.14
C LYS A 87 20.04 -0.55 8.70
N ILE A 88 19.89 -0.90 9.98
CA ILE A 88 18.57 -0.98 10.64
C ILE A 88 17.88 0.39 10.65
N LEU A 89 18.61 1.45 11.03
CA LEU A 89 18.06 2.80 11.05
C LEU A 89 17.61 3.25 9.66
N MET A 90 18.39 2.90 8.63
CA MET A 90 18.05 3.22 7.25
C MET A 90 16.82 2.44 6.75
N GLU A 91 16.73 1.15 7.06
CA GLU A 91 15.55 0.34 6.74
C GLU A 91 14.29 0.91 7.40
N GLN A 92 14.38 1.33 8.66
CA GLN A 92 13.26 1.96 9.36
C GLN A 92 12.87 3.29 8.73
N PHE A 93 13.85 4.16 8.45
CA PHE A 93 13.61 5.44 7.79
C PHE A 93 12.91 5.27 6.43
N PHE A 94 13.36 4.32 5.61
CA PHE A 94 12.71 4.03 4.33
C PHE A 94 11.30 3.50 4.52
N LYS A 95 11.06 2.61 5.50
CA LYS A 95 9.69 2.12 5.81
C LYS A 95 8.77 3.26 6.21
N ASP A 96 9.23 4.19 7.04
CA ASP A 96 8.42 5.30 7.53
C ASP A 96 8.08 6.28 6.40
N ALA A 97 9.09 6.72 5.64
CA ALA A 97 8.88 7.60 4.49
C ALA A 97 7.99 6.96 3.40
N PHE A 98 8.16 5.67 3.19
CA PHE A 98 7.33 4.88 2.27
C PHE A 98 5.88 4.80 2.75
N SER A 99 5.69 4.50 4.03
CA SER A 99 4.37 4.37 4.65
C SER A 99 3.60 5.69 4.56
N GLU A 100 4.24 6.81 4.88
CA GLU A 100 3.62 8.14 4.82
C GLU A 100 3.08 8.44 3.41
N ILE A 101 3.87 8.18 2.38
CA ILE A 101 3.53 8.58 1.02
C ILE A 101 2.54 7.65 0.37
N LEU A 102 2.70 6.35 0.59
CA LEU A 102 1.70 5.39 0.15
C LEU A 102 0.35 5.68 0.82
N THR A 103 0.37 6.05 2.11
CA THR A 103 -0.84 6.45 2.86
C THR A 103 -1.46 7.71 2.28
N GLU A 104 -0.69 8.77 2.03
CA GLU A 104 -1.19 10.02 1.46
C GLU A 104 -1.84 9.78 0.09
N LYS A 105 -1.14 9.08 -0.80
CA LYS A 105 -1.62 8.79 -2.17
C LYS A 105 -2.87 7.92 -2.20
N LEU A 106 -2.88 6.87 -1.38
CA LEU A 106 -4.05 6.01 -1.25
C LEU A 106 -5.23 6.79 -0.68
N THR A 107 -5.02 7.60 0.36
CA THR A 107 -6.06 8.44 0.96
C THR A 107 -6.65 9.39 -0.08
N ASN A 108 -5.81 10.11 -0.82
CA ASN A 108 -6.26 11.05 -1.87
C ASN A 108 -7.04 10.33 -2.98
N SER A 109 -6.58 9.15 -3.39
CA SER A 109 -7.25 8.40 -4.46
C SER A 109 -8.54 7.74 -4.00
N PHE A 110 -8.59 7.27 -2.75
CA PHE A 110 -9.82 6.77 -2.15
C PHE A 110 -10.83 7.89 -1.97
N PHE A 111 -10.41 9.06 -1.48
CA PHE A 111 -11.28 10.23 -1.40
C PHE A 111 -11.84 10.60 -2.79
N ALA A 112 -10.99 10.68 -3.81
CA ALA A 112 -11.43 10.99 -5.18
C ALA A 112 -12.35 9.92 -5.79
N THR A 113 -12.17 8.64 -5.43
CA THR A 113 -12.94 7.52 -6.02
C THR A 113 -14.27 7.29 -5.29
N PHE A 114 -14.30 7.52 -3.97
CA PHE A 114 -15.46 7.22 -3.12
C PHE A 114 -16.14 8.47 -2.55
N ASN A 115 -15.70 9.66 -2.97
CA ASN A 115 -16.18 11.01 -2.62
C ASN A 115 -16.13 11.40 -1.12
N ASP A 116 -15.91 10.44 -0.22
CA ASP A 116 -15.74 10.64 1.21
C ASP A 116 -15.04 9.41 1.81
N LEU A 117 -14.07 9.61 2.71
CA LEU A 117 -13.45 8.52 3.46
C LEU A 117 -14.44 7.84 4.41
N ASN A 118 -15.51 8.51 4.83
CA ASN A 118 -16.58 7.88 5.59
C ASN A 118 -17.33 6.81 4.78
N ASN A 119 -17.36 6.93 3.44
CA ASN A 119 -17.95 5.90 2.58
C ASN A 119 -17.08 4.63 2.48
N LEU A 120 -15.85 4.65 3.00
CA LEU A 120 -15.01 3.46 3.12
C LEU A 120 -15.45 2.56 4.27
N LYS A 121 -16.08 3.11 5.31
CA LYS A 121 -16.56 2.30 6.43
C LYS A 121 -17.70 1.40 5.99
N ASN A 122 -17.70 0.17 6.50
CA ASN A 122 -18.81 -0.74 6.24
C ASN A 122 -20.09 -0.21 6.90
N LYS A 123 -21.09 0.11 6.09
CA LYS A 123 -22.36 0.66 6.57
C LYS A 123 -23.23 -0.38 7.30
N SER A 124 -22.94 -1.66 7.13
CA SER A 124 -23.68 -2.79 7.72
C SER A 124 -23.07 -3.30 9.02
N SER A 125 -21.73 -3.41 9.12
CA SER A 125 -21.05 -3.92 10.33
C SER A 125 -20.60 -2.83 11.30
N LYS A 126 -20.47 -1.57 10.84
CA LYS A 126 -19.83 -0.46 11.60
C LYS A 126 -18.37 -0.73 12.00
N GLU A 127 -17.78 -1.80 11.49
CA GLU A 127 -16.38 -2.14 11.71
C GLU A 127 -15.48 -1.25 10.85
N GLN A 128 -14.23 -1.06 11.29
CA GLN A 128 -13.25 -0.29 10.54
C GLN A 128 -12.83 -1.05 9.26
N PRO A 129 -12.64 -0.33 8.14
CA PRO A 129 -12.15 -0.95 6.92
C PRO A 129 -10.70 -1.42 7.09
N GLU A 130 -10.41 -2.62 6.60
CA GLU A 130 -9.08 -3.21 6.68
C GLU A 130 -8.65 -3.74 5.31
N ILE A 131 -7.39 -3.48 4.97
CA ILE A 131 -6.73 -4.04 3.79
C ILE A 131 -5.48 -4.77 4.29
N ILE A 132 -5.42 -6.08 4.08
CA ILE A 132 -4.38 -6.94 4.64
C ILE A 132 -3.65 -7.66 3.50
N LEU A 133 -2.33 -7.48 3.43
CA LEU A 133 -1.47 -8.26 2.55
C LEU A 133 -0.83 -9.40 3.35
N LYS A 134 -1.09 -10.65 2.96
CA LYS A 134 -0.45 -11.83 3.53
C LYS A 134 0.53 -12.43 2.53
N THR A 135 1.77 -12.62 2.95
CA THR A 135 2.80 -13.36 2.23
C THR A 135 3.08 -14.66 2.97
N ASN A 136 2.98 -15.80 2.28
CA ASN A 136 3.49 -17.04 2.85
C ASN A 136 4.99 -17.12 2.52
N HIS A 137 5.83 -16.84 3.51
CA HIS A 137 7.23 -17.24 3.48
C HIS A 137 7.28 -18.70 3.95
N LEU A 138 7.67 -19.61 3.05
CA LEU A 138 8.18 -20.94 3.41
C LEU A 138 9.68 -20.79 3.65
#